data_AF-A0A2D9IBW8-F1
#
_entry.id   AF-A0A2D9IBW8-F1
#
_cell.length_a   1.000
_cell.length_b   1.000
_cell.length_c   1.000
_cell.angle_alpha   90.00
_cell.angle_beta   90.00
_cell.angle_gamma   90.00
#
_symmetry.space_group_name_H-M   'P 1'
#
loop_
_entity.id
_entity.type
_entity.pdbx_description
1 polymer ?
#
loop_
_entity_poly.entity_id
_entity_poly.type
_entity_poly.pdbx_seq_one_letter_code
_entity_poly.pdbx_strand_id
1 'polypeptide(L)'
;MPEELDDCVHTHPIPADEAQRYSPVRDPDSEQDIARYVELEADDEKVLSAEKIRTDHVQGDQYDIWDVVTDKGRWWVITNITNLYSQTHFPSLDYTLSFHIGLMARLMSRNTRLEDFDPDPFNEVSRRWDQAVSRSELAVEVEDFQAIGMLLRECLLSLIEALRRMLPEAIPEDEPKAADFRAWTNIFFDHLCPGRSEKELRSYLKNTAEKTWSLVGWLTHARTANRLYSRIITQAVDTLLGHIMQLVYREKSSKIEVCPNCSSHDIRNHYDMSVPPDGAGYSTCGSCNWSDHPDAENRAALKRLG
;
A
#
# COMPACT_ATOMS: atom_id res chain seq x y z
N MET A 1 27.22 13.37 53.18
CA MET A 1 26.94 12.06 52.54
C MET A 1 26.01 12.30 51.38
N PRO A 2 26.44 12.01 50.14
CA PRO A 2 25.54 11.65 49.04
C PRO A 2 25.63 10.14 48.78
N GLU A 3 24.46 9.53 48.53
CA GLU A 3 24.27 8.13 48.17
C GLU A 3 24.81 7.85 46.76
N GLU A 4 25.56 6.76 46.60
CA GLU A 4 25.98 6.22 45.32
C GLU A 4 24.80 5.49 44.66
N LEU A 5 24.51 5.85 43.41
CA LEU A 5 23.56 5.14 42.54
C LEU A 5 24.22 3.85 42.06
N ASP A 6 23.63 2.72 42.45
CA ASP A 6 24.02 1.37 42.06
C ASP A 6 23.72 1.14 40.57
N ASP A 7 24.77 1.16 39.76
CA ASP A 7 24.74 0.96 38.32
C ASP A 7 24.59 -0.55 38.05
N CYS A 8 23.38 -0.99 37.70
CA CYS A 8 23.09 -2.40 37.40
C CYS A 8 23.74 -2.84 36.07
N VAL A 9 25.05 -3.11 36.10
CA VAL A 9 25.75 -3.80 35.02
C VAL A 9 25.58 -5.31 35.22
N HIS A 10 24.75 -5.94 34.39
CA HIS A 10 24.61 -7.40 34.37
C HIS A 10 25.95 -8.06 34.01
N THR A 11 26.59 -8.74 34.98
CA THR A 11 27.94 -9.33 34.87
C THR A 11 27.93 -10.82 34.49
N HIS A 12 26.80 -11.36 34.04
CA HIS A 12 26.72 -12.76 33.61
C HIS A 12 26.45 -12.83 32.10
N PRO A 13 27.28 -13.55 31.32
CA PRO A 13 26.99 -13.79 29.92
C PRO A 13 25.67 -14.57 29.81
N ILE A 14 24.77 -14.10 28.95
CA ILE A 14 23.48 -14.72 28.70
C ILE A 14 23.73 -16.18 28.27
N PRO A 15 23.11 -17.18 28.94
CA PRO A 15 23.21 -18.57 28.54
C PRO A 15 22.85 -18.76 27.06
N ALA A 16 23.59 -19.60 26.33
CA ALA A 16 23.43 -19.73 24.87
C ALA A 16 22.02 -20.17 24.43
N ASP A 17 21.30 -20.88 25.29
CA ASP A 17 19.90 -21.30 25.13
C ASP A 17 18.89 -20.15 25.38
N GLU A 18 19.25 -19.16 26.18
CA GLU A 18 18.47 -17.93 26.35
C GLU A 18 18.81 -16.87 25.29
N ALA A 19 20.05 -16.86 24.78
CA ALA A 19 20.48 -15.97 23.70
C ALA A 19 19.65 -16.15 22.40
N GLN A 20 19.14 -17.36 22.14
CA GLN A 20 18.20 -17.60 21.03
C GLN A 20 16.83 -16.95 21.23
N ARG A 21 16.36 -16.74 22.46
CA ARG A 21 15.10 -16.04 22.74
C ARG A 21 15.20 -14.52 22.57
N TYR A 22 16.40 -13.99 22.71
CA TYR A 22 16.72 -12.57 22.54
C TYR A 22 17.40 -12.26 21.21
N SER A 23 17.66 -13.28 20.39
CA SER A 23 18.13 -13.07 19.02
C SER A 23 16.94 -12.61 18.19
N PRO A 24 16.96 -11.38 17.63
CA PRO A 24 15.93 -10.98 16.70
C PRO A 24 15.85 -12.02 15.58
N VAL A 25 14.63 -12.37 15.17
CA VAL A 25 14.43 -13.20 13.98
C VAL A 25 15.05 -12.44 12.82
N ARG A 26 16.25 -12.89 12.41
CA ARG A 26 16.98 -12.24 11.32
C ARG A 26 16.21 -12.45 10.03
N ASP A 27 16.07 -11.37 9.29
CA ASP A 27 15.51 -11.36 7.96
C ASP A 27 16.57 -10.77 7.02
N PRO A 28 17.49 -11.61 6.51
CA PRO A 28 18.61 -11.13 5.71
C PRO A 28 18.20 -10.40 4.45
N ASP A 29 17.04 -10.74 3.89
CA ASP A 29 16.54 -10.12 2.67
C ASP A 29 16.01 -8.71 2.98
N SER A 30 15.23 -8.53 4.06
CA SER A 30 14.84 -7.19 4.54
C SER A 30 16.01 -6.36 5.07
N GLU A 31 16.97 -6.98 5.78
CA GLU A 31 18.21 -6.34 6.22
C GLU A 31 18.98 -5.76 5.03
N GLN A 32 19.09 -6.53 3.94
CA GLN A 32 19.77 -6.12 2.72
C GLN A 32 19.03 -5.01 1.98
N ASP A 33 17.70 -5.06 1.92
CA ASP A 33 16.89 -4.01 1.29
C ASP A 33 17.02 -2.68 2.03
N ILE A 34 16.97 -2.71 3.37
CA ILE A 34 17.15 -1.52 4.20
C ILE A 34 18.57 -0.98 4.09
N ALA A 35 19.58 -1.86 4.11
CA ALA A 35 20.97 -1.45 3.91
C ALA A 35 21.15 -0.75 2.56
N ARG A 36 20.64 -1.35 1.48
CA ARG A 36 20.71 -0.77 0.14
C ARG A 36 19.99 0.57 0.05
N TYR A 37 18.81 0.69 0.67
CA TYR A 37 18.08 1.95 0.73
C TYR A 37 18.92 3.05 1.38
N VAL A 38 19.56 2.76 2.52
CA VAL A 38 20.42 3.73 3.21
C VAL A 38 21.64 4.09 2.37
N GLU A 39 22.31 3.13 1.72
CA GLU A 39 23.48 3.42 0.86
C GLU A 39 23.13 4.25 -0.39
N LEU A 40 21.87 4.18 -0.86
CA LEU A 40 21.38 5.01 -1.96
C LEU A 40 21.07 6.44 -1.53
N GLU A 41 20.48 6.61 -0.35
CA GLU A 41 20.01 7.91 0.14
C GLU A 41 21.07 8.68 0.95
N ALA A 42 21.93 7.97 1.67
CA ALA A 42 23.05 8.54 2.42
C ALA A 42 24.30 8.53 1.52
N ASP A 43 24.57 9.68 0.91
CA ASP A 43 25.68 9.86 -0.03
C ASP A 43 27.04 9.50 0.61
N ASP A 44 27.78 8.62 -0.06
CA ASP A 44 29.10 8.12 0.35
C ASP A 44 29.12 7.42 1.74
N GLU A 45 28.03 6.81 2.19
CA GLU A 45 27.99 5.98 3.41
C GLU A 45 27.90 4.48 3.09
N LYS A 46 28.57 3.65 3.92
CA LYS A 46 28.47 2.19 3.83
C LYS A 46 27.80 1.61 5.06
N VAL A 47 26.81 0.74 4.86
CA VAL A 47 26.09 0.13 5.97
C VAL A 47 26.93 -0.99 6.59
N LEU A 48 27.14 -0.90 7.90
CA LEU A 48 27.84 -1.89 8.70
C LEU A 48 26.85 -2.89 9.33
N SER A 49 25.67 -2.42 9.73
CA SER A 49 24.60 -3.26 10.28
C SER A 49 23.23 -2.61 10.11
N ALA A 50 22.21 -3.42 9.83
CA ALA A 50 20.81 -3.03 9.87
C ALA A 50 20.06 -4.01 10.79
N GLU A 51 19.42 -3.51 11.85
CA GLU A 51 18.70 -4.32 12.82
C GLU A 51 17.26 -3.82 12.98
N LYS A 52 16.28 -4.72 12.83
CA LYS A 52 14.88 -4.36 13.07
C LYS A 52 14.62 -4.29 14.57
N ILE A 53 14.29 -3.09 15.05
CA ILE A 53 14.07 -2.83 16.47
C ILE A 53 12.61 -3.09 16.86
N ARG A 54 11.66 -2.66 16.03
CA ARG A 54 10.24 -2.72 16.36
C ARG A 54 9.38 -2.74 15.11
N THR A 55 8.21 -3.34 15.22
CA THR A 55 7.12 -3.23 14.24
C THR A 55 5.91 -2.64 14.95
N ASP A 56 5.41 -1.50 14.47
CA ASP A 56 4.21 -0.86 14.98
C ASP A 56 3.08 -0.93 13.95
N HIS A 57 1.83 -0.94 14.43
CA HIS A 57 0.64 -0.91 13.58
C HIS A 57 -0.17 0.35 13.88
N VAL A 58 -0.34 1.23 12.90
CA VAL A 58 -1.07 2.49 13.04
C VAL A 58 -2.09 2.62 11.93
N GLN A 59 -3.37 2.73 12.30
CA GLN A 59 -4.51 2.79 11.37
C GLN A 59 -4.62 1.60 10.39
N GLY A 60 -4.07 0.45 10.76
CA GLY A 60 -4.07 -0.77 9.92
C GLY A 60 -2.82 -0.92 9.07
N ASP A 61 -1.96 0.11 8.98
CA ASP A 61 -0.69 0.03 8.29
C ASP A 61 0.43 -0.43 9.23
N GLN A 62 1.32 -1.26 8.71
CA GLN A 62 2.51 -1.75 9.42
C GLN A 62 3.72 -0.83 9.15
N TYR A 63 4.42 -0.47 10.22
CA TYR A 63 5.66 0.31 10.19
C TYR A 63 6.77 -0.51 10.86
N ASP A 64 7.71 -1.01 10.05
CA ASP A 64 8.93 -1.63 10.53
C ASP A 64 9.97 -0.53 10.76
N ILE A 65 10.57 -0.55 11.95
CA ILE A 65 11.55 0.42 12.41
C ILE A 65 12.89 -0.30 12.54
N TRP A 66 13.87 0.24 11.84
CA TRP A 66 15.22 -0.29 11.75
C TRP A 66 16.22 0.70 12.34
N ASP A 67 17.20 0.15 13.03
CA ASP A 67 18.40 0.84 13.46
C ASP A 67 19.54 0.47 12.51
N VAL A 68 20.07 1.47 11.81
CA VAL A 68 21.10 1.25 10.80
C VAL A 68 22.36 2.00 11.20
N VAL A 69 23.47 1.27 11.32
CA VAL A 69 24.80 1.82 11.60
C VAL A 69 25.60 1.82 10.31
N THR A 70 26.18 2.97 9.97
CA THR A 70 27.10 3.13 8.84
C THR A 70 28.51 3.41 9.34
N ASP A 71 29.45 3.53 8.42
CA ASP A 71 30.82 3.96 8.70
C ASP A 71 30.93 5.45 9.13
N LYS A 72 29.88 6.26 8.90
CA LYS A 72 29.88 7.70 9.23
C LYS A 72 28.79 8.12 10.22
N GLY A 73 27.76 7.32 10.43
CA GLY A 73 26.58 7.72 11.19
C GLY A 73 25.69 6.57 11.65
N ARG A 74 24.55 6.95 12.21
CA ARG A 74 23.50 6.04 12.65
C ARG A 74 22.13 6.62 12.32
N TRP A 75 21.25 5.78 11.81
CA TRP A 75 19.99 6.17 11.21
C TRP A 75 18.84 5.36 11.78
N TRP A 76 17.72 6.01 12.05
CA TRP A 76 16.42 5.33 12.11
C TRP A 76 15.90 5.20 10.69
N VAL A 77 15.57 4.00 10.24
CA VAL A 77 14.85 3.78 8.98
C VAL A 77 13.46 3.26 9.30
N ILE A 78 12.44 3.93 8.79
CA ILE A 78 11.03 3.57 9.05
C ILE A 78 10.38 3.26 7.71
N THR A 79 9.77 2.07 7.59
CA THR A 79 9.07 1.61 6.37
C THR A 79 7.66 2.20 6.24
N ASN A 80 6.96 1.84 5.16
CA ASN A 80 5.68 2.43 4.71
C ASN A 80 5.87 3.87 4.20
N ILE A 81 6.33 3.96 2.93
CA ILE A 81 7.04 5.12 2.36
C ILE A 81 8.39 5.30 3.07
N THR A 82 9.27 4.31 2.85
CA THR A 82 10.54 4.17 3.55
C THR A 82 11.34 5.47 3.56
N ASN A 83 11.84 5.85 4.73
CA ASN A 83 12.70 7.03 4.89
C ASN A 83 13.70 6.85 6.03
N LEU A 84 14.82 7.57 5.98
CA LEU A 84 15.88 7.58 6.99
C LEU A 84 15.92 8.88 7.80
N TYR A 85 16.25 8.78 9.08
CA TYR A 85 16.33 9.90 10.02
C TYR A 85 17.62 9.80 10.83
N SER A 86 18.45 10.83 10.77
CA SER A 86 19.71 10.86 11.54
C SER A 86 19.40 10.81 13.03
N GLN A 87 19.98 9.85 13.76
CA GLN A 87 19.77 9.75 15.21
C GLN A 87 20.34 10.96 15.97
N THR A 88 21.29 11.68 15.37
CA THR A 88 21.82 12.94 15.93
C THR A 88 20.74 14.02 15.98
N HIS A 89 19.87 14.10 14.96
CA HIS A 89 18.79 15.07 14.90
C HIS A 89 17.46 14.52 15.45
N PHE A 90 17.31 13.20 15.45
CA PHE A 90 16.11 12.48 15.87
C PHE A 90 16.47 11.43 16.94
N PRO A 91 16.85 11.86 18.17
CA PRO A 91 17.35 10.95 19.19
C PRO A 91 16.26 10.07 19.83
N SER A 92 14.99 10.49 19.76
CA SER A 92 13.86 9.73 20.30
C SER A 92 13.16 8.98 19.18
N LEU A 93 13.12 7.65 19.31
CA LEU A 93 12.44 6.81 18.32
C LEU A 93 10.94 7.12 18.23
N ASP A 94 10.24 7.27 19.36
CA ASP A 94 8.79 7.53 19.35
C ASP A 94 8.45 8.91 18.75
N TYR A 95 9.31 9.91 18.97
CA TYR A 95 9.21 11.20 18.28
C TYR A 95 9.40 11.05 16.77
N THR A 96 10.42 10.27 16.36
CA THR A 96 10.74 10.02 14.95
C THR A 96 9.59 9.33 14.23
N LEU A 97 9.02 8.29 14.85
CA LEU A 97 7.86 7.58 14.32
C LEU A 97 6.64 8.51 14.18
N SER A 98 6.33 9.29 15.22
CA SER A 98 5.21 10.24 15.17
C SER A 98 5.40 11.29 14.07
N PHE A 99 6.64 11.79 13.91
CA PHE A 99 7.00 12.71 12.84
C PHE A 99 6.86 12.07 11.45
N HIS A 100 7.36 10.85 11.27
CA HIS A 100 7.26 10.09 10.04
C HIS A 100 5.79 9.87 9.65
N ILE A 101 4.96 9.35 10.55
CA ILE A 101 3.52 9.15 10.30
C ILE A 101 2.85 10.46 9.92
N GLY A 102 3.11 11.55 10.65
CA GLY A 102 2.53 12.86 10.34
C GLY A 102 3.05 13.49 9.03
N LEU A 103 4.29 13.19 8.63
CA LEU A 103 4.85 13.59 7.35
C LEU A 103 4.20 12.79 6.22
N MET A 104 4.12 11.47 6.35
CA MET A 104 3.52 10.58 5.35
C MET A 104 2.03 10.84 5.17
N ALA A 105 1.28 11.08 6.24
CA ALA A 105 -0.12 11.51 6.14
C ALA A 105 -0.30 12.80 5.31
N ARG A 106 0.66 13.74 5.40
CA ARG A 106 0.66 14.98 4.60
C ARG A 106 1.16 14.76 3.18
N LEU A 107 2.13 13.89 2.96
CA LEU A 107 2.57 13.52 1.62
C LEU A 107 1.44 12.82 0.87
N MET A 108 0.75 11.87 1.51
CA MET A 108 -0.40 11.17 0.94
C MET A 108 -1.58 12.11 0.68
N SER A 109 -1.82 13.10 1.54
CA SER A 109 -2.84 14.13 1.26
C SER A 109 -2.44 15.14 0.19
N ARG A 110 -1.14 15.28 -0.08
CA ARG A 110 -0.59 16.08 -1.20
C ARG A 110 -0.47 15.28 -2.49
N ASN A 111 -0.37 13.95 -2.42
CA ASN A 111 -0.21 13.09 -3.59
C ASN A 111 -1.50 13.01 -4.44
N THR A 112 -2.62 13.53 -3.94
CA THR A 112 -3.76 13.93 -4.79
C THR A 112 -3.42 15.08 -5.77
N ARG A 113 -2.24 15.70 -5.67
CA ARG A 113 -1.82 16.89 -6.45
C ARG A 113 -0.44 16.82 -7.10
N LEU A 114 0.31 15.71 -7.02
CA LEU A 114 1.61 15.59 -7.68
C LEU A 114 1.43 14.95 -9.07
N GLU A 115 1.15 15.83 -10.02
CA GLU A 115 1.42 15.65 -11.44
C GLU A 115 2.95 15.69 -11.62
N ASP A 116 3.60 14.53 -11.82
CA ASP A 116 4.82 14.35 -12.65
C ASP A 116 5.55 13.07 -12.22
N PHE A 117 5.85 12.23 -13.23
CA PHE A 117 6.29 10.82 -13.18
C PHE A 117 5.16 9.78 -13.08
N ASP A 118 4.78 9.28 -14.26
CA ASP A 118 3.62 8.44 -14.60
C ASP A 118 2.27 9.18 -14.45
N PRO A 119 1.54 9.47 -15.55
CA PRO A 119 0.23 10.09 -15.42
C PRO A 119 -0.67 9.09 -14.69
N ASP A 120 -0.91 9.32 -13.39
CA ASP A 120 -1.82 8.49 -12.59
C ASP A 120 -3.07 8.22 -13.44
N PRO A 121 -3.32 6.96 -13.82
CA PRO A 121 -4.41 6.63 -14.72
C PRO A 121 -5.77 7.04 -14.14
N PHE A 122 -5.83 7.22 -12.81
CA PHE A 122 -6.99 7.69 -12.06
C PHE A 122 -7.02 9.21 -11.82
N ASN A 123 -6.05 10.01 -12.26
CA ASN A 123 -6.04 11.46 -12.01
C ASN A 123 -7.37 12.12 -12.41
N GLU A 124 -7.84 11.81 -13.62
CA GLU A 124 -9.11 12.34 -14.12
C GLU A 124 -10.34 11.86 -13.31
N VAL A 125 -10.26 10.67 -12.72
CA VAL A 125 -11.28 10.11 -11.82
C VAL A 125 -11.29 10.88 -10.49
N SER A 126 -10.11 11.04 -9.89
CA SER A 126 -9.88 11.79 -8.64
C SER A 126 -10.35 13.23 -8.78
N ARG A 127 -9.97 13.91 -9.87
CA ARG A 127 -10.40 15.28 -10.18
C ARG A 127 -11.92 15.41 -10.26
N ARG A 128 -12.61 14.47 -10.91
CA ARG A 128 -14.09 14.50 -11.00
C ARG A 128 -14.77 14.18 -9.67
N TRP A 129 -14.19 13.26 -8.89
CA TRP A 129 -14.68 12.96 -7.55
C TRP A 129 -14.54 14.18 -6.62
N ASP A 130 -13.39 14.85 -6.63
CA ASP A 130 -13.15 16.09 -5.86
C ASP A 130 -14.15 17.19 -6.23
N GLN A 131 -14.47 17.34 -7.52
CA GLN A 131 -15.48 18.28 -7.98
C GLN A 131 -16.87 17.95 -7.44
N ALA A 132 -17.25 16.67 -7.40
CA ALA A 132 -18.52 16.23 -6.84
C ALA A 132 -18.60 16.47 -5.33
N VAL A 133 -17.52 16.17 -4.60
CA VAL A 133 -17.43 16.38 -3.14
C VAL A 133 -17.49 17.87 -2.81
N SER A 134 -16.67 18.69 -3.47
CA SER A 134 -16.65 20.15 -3.27
C SER A 134 -18.02 20.76 -3.52
N ARG A 135 -18.71 20.31 -4.57
CA ARG A 135 -20.08 20.77 -4.87
C ARG A 135 -21.08 20.33 -3.82
N SER A 136 -20.91 19.13 -3.24
CA SER A 136 -21.77 18.61 -2.18
C SER A 136 -21.70 19.41 -0.87
N GLU A 137 -20.60 20.10 -0.60
CA GLU A 137 -20.48 20.94 0.60
C GLU A 137 -21.45 22.13 0.53
N LEU A 138 -21.52 22.76 -0.64
CA LEU A 138 -22.28 24.00 -0.89
C LEU A 138 -23.73 23.77 -1.38
N ALA A 139 -24.09 22.55 -1.79
CA ALA A 139 -25.38 22.24 -2.40
C ALA A 139 -26.58 22.47 -1.46
N VAL A 140 -27.58 23.22 -1.92
CA VAL A 140 -28.80 23.51 -1.14
C VAL A 140 -30.05 23.06 -1.89
N GLU A 141 -30.09 23.30 -3.19
CA GLU A 141 -31.28 23.08 -4.01
C GLU A 141 -31.25 21.71 -4.73
N VAL A 142 -32.42 21.28 -5.20
CA VAL A 142 -32.59 20.01 -5.92
C VAL A 142 -31.68 19.93 -7.15
N GLU A 143 -31.55 21.04 -7.88
CA GLU A 143 -30.69 21.17 -9.05
C GLU A 143 -29.20 21.01 -8.69
N ASP A 144 -28.79 21.43 -7.49
CA ASP A 144 -27.42 21.22 -7.02
C ASP A 144 -27.15 19.73 -6.80
N PHE A 145 -28.08 19.01 -6.18
CA PHE A 145 -27.96 17.56 -5.95
C PHE A 145 -27.98 16.78 -7.27
N GLN A 146 -28.80 17.19 -8.24
CA GLN A 146 -28.81 16.60 -9.57
C GLN A 146 -27.48 16.81 -10.30
N ALA A 147 -26.89 18.00 -10.17
CA ALA A 147 -25.58 18.29 -10.75
C ALA A 147 -24.45 17.48 -10.09
N ILE A 148 -24.54 17.20 -8.79
CA ILE A 148 -23.63 16.24 -8.13
C ILE A 148 -23.79 14.85 -8.74
N GLY A 149 -25.03 14.40 -8.96
CA GLY A 149 -25.31 13.15 -9.67
C GLY A 149 -24.64 13.09 -11.05
N MET A 150 -24.64 14.19 -11.80
CA MET A 150 -23.98 14.27 -13.11
C MET A 150 -22.45 14.13 -12.99
N LEU A 151 -21.84 14.84 -12.05
CA LEU A 151 -20.39 14.73 -11.79
C LEU A 151 -19.99 13.32 -11.36
N LEU A 152 -20.76 12.69 -10.48
CA LEU A 152 -20.53 11.31 -10.05
C LEU A 152 -20.69 10.31 -11.21
N ARG A 153 -21.65 10.54 -12.11
CA ARG A 153 -21.83 9.70 -13.30
C ARG A 153 -20.62 9.78 -14.22
N GLU A 154 -20.13 11.00 -14.48
CA GLU A 154 -18.93 11.21 -15.31
C GLU A 154 -17.67 10.65 -14.64
N CYS A 155 -17.56 10.75 -13.32
CA CYS A 155 -16.49 10.12 -12.53
C CYS A 155 -16.47 8.60 -12.77
N LEU A 156 -17.61 7.92 -12.66
CA LEU A 156 -17.72 6.48 -12.91
C LEU A 156 -17.40 6.08 -14.35
N LEU A 157 -17.71 6.92 -15.35
CA LEU A 157 -17.31 6.65 -16.73
C LEU A 157 -15.81 6.88 -16.97
N SER A 158 -15.23 7.88 -16.32
CA SER A 158 -13.79 8.13 -16.35
C SER A 158 -13.02 6.98 -15.72
N LEU A 159 -13.60 6.36 -14.69
CA LEU A 159 -13.06 5.15 -14.07
C LEU A 159 -12.97 4.00 -15.07
N ILE A 160 -14.02 3.77 -15.87
CA ILE A 160 -13.98 2.75 -16.92
C ILE A 160 -12.88 3.05 -17.93
N GLU A 161 -12.72 4.30 -18.36
CA GLU A 161 -11.66 4.69 -19.28
C GLU A 161 -10.26 4.49 -18.69
N ALA A 162 -10.08 4.77 -17.40
CA ALA A 162 -8.85 4.44 -16.67
C ALA A 162 -8.59 2.92 -16.67
N LEU A 163 -9.57 2.12 -16.28
CA LEU A 163 -9.44 0.66 -16.23
C LEU A 163 -9.13 0.05 -17.60
N ARG A 164 -9.74 0.55 -18.68
CA ARG A 164 -9.45 0.10 -20.05
C ARG A 164 -7.99 0.35 -20.44
N ARG A 165 -7.41 1.49 -20.01
CA ARG A 165 -5.99 1.79 -20.25
C ARG A 165 -5.06 0.92 -19.41
N MET A 166 -5.47 0.59 -18.19
CA MET A 166 -4.65 -0.18 -17.25
C MET A 166 -4.70 -1.69 -17.47
N LEU A 167 -5.83 -2.21 -17.97
CA LEU A 167 -6.09 -3.63 -18.15
C LEU A 167 -6.49 -3.91 -19.62
N PRO A 168 -5.62 -3.60 -20.60
CA PRO A 168 -5.93 -3.83 -22.01
C PRO A 168 -6.20 -5.31 -22.32
N GLU A 169 -5.61 -6.22 -21.57
CA GLU A 169 -5.79 -7.67 -21.69
C GLU A 169 -7.18 -8.16 -21.27
N ALA A 170 -7.91 -7.35 -20.48
CA ALA A 170 -9.27 -7.68 -20.05
C ALA A 170 -10.33 -7.30 -21.11
N ILE A 171 -9.96 -6.56 -22.16
CA ILE A 171 -10.90 -6.03 -23.15
C ILE A 171 -11.29 -7.14 -24.15
N PRO A 172 -12.58 -7.51 -24.26
CA PRO A 172 -13.03 -8.51 -25.22
C PRO A 172 -13.03 -7.96 -26.66
N GLU A 173 -12.98 -8.85 -27.65
CA GLU A 173 -13.11 -8.47 -29.07
C GLU A 173 -14.45 -7.75 -29.36
N ASP A 174 -15.54 -8.25 -28.78
CA ASP A 174 -16.86 -7.62 -28.84
C ASP A 174 -17.02 -6.60 -27.70
N GLU A 175 -16.36 -5.45 -27.86
CA GLU A 175 -16.34 -4.40 -26.84
C GLU A 175 -17.75 -3.84 -26.53
N PRO A 176 -18.14 -3.71 -25.24
CA PRO A 176 -19.34 -2.98 -24.87
C PRO A 176 -19.29 -1.51 -25.30
N LYS A 177 -20.44 -0.85 -25.38
CA LYS A 177 -20.48 0.61 -25.60
C LYS A 177 -19.69 1.32 -24.49
N ALA A 178 -18.95 2.37 -24.84
CA ALA A 178 -18.12 3.11 -23.89
C ALA A 178 -18.88 3.58 -22.63
N ALA A 179 -20.15 3.95 -22.77
CA ALA A 179 -21.00 4.39 -21.68
C ALA A 179 -21.72 3.26 -20.90
N ASP A 180 -21.51 1.99 -21.26
CA ASP A 180 -22.14 0.83 -20.59
C ASP A 180 -21.36 0.41 -19.34
N PHE A 181 -21.46 1.25 -18.31
CA PHE A 181 -20.77 1.05 -17.04
C PHE A 181 -20.98 -0.35 -16.43
N ARG A 182 -22.20 -0.91 -16.55
CA ARG A 182 -22.53 -2.22 -15.97
C ARG A 182 -21.82 -3.36 -16.71
N ALA A 183 -21.83 -3.33 -18.03
CA ALA A 183 -21.10 -4.33 -18.82
C ALA A 183 -19.59 -4.26 -18.53
N TRP A 184 -19.04 -3.05 -18.49
CA TRP A 184 -17.61 -2.84 -18.22
C TRP A 184 -17.16 -3.29 -16.84
N THR A 185 -17.87 -2.89 -15.79
CA THR A 185 -17.55 -3.32 -14.41
C THR A 185 -17.64 -4.84 -14.27
N ASN A 186 -18.57 -5.50 -14.95
CA ASN A 186 -18.64 -6.96 -14.93
C ASN A 186 -17.38 -7.61 -15.53
N ILE A 187 -16.91 -7.11 -16.68
CA ILE A 187 -15.69 -7.59 -17.34
C ILE A 187 -14.47 -7.41 -16.42
N PHE A 188 -14.28 -6.20 -15.89
CA PHE A 188 -13.12 -5.92 -15.03
C PHE A 188 -13.15 -6.73 -13.74
N PHE A 189 -14.30 -6.93 -13.10
CA PHE A 189 -14.37 -7.78 -11.91
C PHE A 189 -14.22 -9.27 -12.22
N ASP A 190 -14.58 -9.74 -13.43
CA ASP A 190 -14.26 -11.12 -13.83
C ASP A 190 -12.76 -11.31 -14.03
N HIS A 191 -12.06 -10.29 -14.55
CA HIS A 191 -10.61 -10.30 -14.74
C HIS A 191 -9.85 -10.19 -13.42
N LEU A 192 -10.18 -9.20 -12.58
CA LEU A 192 -9.48 -8.89 -11.33
C LEU A 192 -9.75 -9.88 -10.18
N CYS A 193 -10.85 -10.63 -10.27
CA CYS A 193 -11.25 -11.62 -9.26
C CYS A 193 -11.51 -12.99 -9.93
N PRO A 194 -10.46 -13.62 -10.50
CA PRO A 194 -10.62 -14.86 -11.25
C PRO A 194 -10.84 -16.05 -10.33
N GLY A 195 -11.39 -17.13 -10.88
CA GLY A 195 -11.51 -18.40 -10.17
C GLY A 195 -12.68 -18.48 -9.17
N ARG A 196 -12.74 -19.62 -8.46
CA ARG A 196 -13.88 -19.99 -7.61
C ARG A 196 -13.76 -19.44 -6.18
N SER A 197 -12.54 -19.26 -5.69
CA SER A 197 -12.26 -18.66 -4.36
C SER A 197 -12.75 -17.22 -4.27
N GLU A 198 -12.60 -16.45 -5.36
CA GLU A 198 -12.99 -15.04 -5.42
C GLU A 198 -14.50 -14.82 -5.72
N LYS A 199 -15.31 -15.89 -5.76
CA LYS A 199 -16.72 -15.81 -6.19
C LYS A 199 -17.53 -14.83 -5.34
N GLU A 200 -17.40 -14.89 -4.02
CA GLU A 200 -18.19 -14.07 -3.10
C GLU A 200 -17.79 -12.58 -3.20
N LEU A 201 -16.48 -12.30 -3.22
CA LEU A 201 -15.95 -10.95 -3.40
C LEU A 201 -16.41 -10.35 -4.74
N ARG A 202 -16.24 -11.10 -5.84
CA ARG A 202 -16.67 -10.67 -7.17
C ARG A 202 -18.17 -10.41 -7.25
N SER A 203 -18.99 -11.26 -6.64
CA SER A 203 -20.45 -11.05 -6.58
C SER A 203 -20.80 -9.77 -5.82
N TYR A 204 -20.16 -9.54 -4.67
CA TYR A 204 -20.33 -8.32 -3.89
C TYR A 204 -19.96 -7.06 -4.70
N LEU A 205 -18.82 -7.08 -5.39
CA LEU A 205 -18.33 -5.95 -6.20
C LEU A 205 -19.26 -5.63 -7.38
N LYS A 206 -19.69 -6.66 -8.12
CA LYS A 206 -20.65 -6.50 -9.24
C LYS A 206 -21.97 -5.90 -8.78
N ASN A 207 -22.53 -6.42 -7.67
CA ASN A 207 -23.75 -5.89 -7.09
C ASN A 207 -23.58 -4.45 -6.61
N THR A 208 -22.45 -4.15 -5.95
CA THR A 208 -22.14 -2.80 -5.47
C THR A 208 -22.06 -1.81 -6.63
N ALA A 209 -21.33 -2.14 -7.69
CA ALA A 209 -21.24 -1.30 -8.89
C ALA A 209 -22.62 -1.08 -9.55
N GLU A 210 -23.43 -2.12 -9.70
CA GLU A 210 -24.77 -2.00 -10.27
C GLU A 210 -25.68 -1.08 -9.45
N LYS A 211 -25.69 -1.24 -8.11
CA LYS A 211 -26.52 -0.42 -7.22
C LYS A 211 -26.02 1.02 -7.16
N THR A 212 -24.71 1.24 -7.06
CA THR A 212 -24.12 2.58 -7.10
C THR A 212 -24.44 3.31 -8.40
N TRP A 213 -24.28 2.65 -9.56
CA TRP A 213 -24.65 3.24 -10.85
C TRP A 213 -26.13 3.62 -10.93
N SER A 214 -27.00 2.76 -10.40
CA SER A 214 -28.44 3.00 -10.39
C SER A 214 -28.82 4.17 -9.49
N LEU A 215 -28.18 4.29 -8.32
CA LEU A 215 -28.37 5.40 -7.40
C LEU A 215 -27.89 6.74 -8.02
N VAL A 216 -26.71 6.74 -8.63
CA VAL A 216 -26.18 7.91 -9.35
C VAL A 216 -27.12 8.35 -10.46
N GLY A 217 -27.58 7.41 -11.30
CA GLY A 217 -28.54 7.71 -12.37
C GLY A 217 -29.92 8.15 -11.88
N TRP A 218 -30.33 7.75 -10.68
CA TRP A 218 -31.55 8.29 -10.06
C TRP A 218 -31.34 9.74 -9.60
N LEU A 219 -30.18 10.03 -8.98
CA LEU A 219 -29.86 11.35 -8.46
C LEU A 219 -29.87 12.44 -9.55
N THR A 220 -29.46 12.12 -10.78
CA THR A 220 -29.42 13.08 -11.90
C THR A 220 -30.79 13.64 -12.32
N HIS A 221 -31.90 12.98 -11.94
CA HIS A 221 -33.25 13.36 -12.35
C HIS A 221 -34.25 13.44 -11.18
N ALA A 222 -33.83 13.12 -9.96
CA ALA A 222 -34.70 13.06 -8.82
C ALA A 222 -35.18 14.46 -8.40
N ARG A 223 -36.50 14.71 -8.52
CA ARG A 223 -37.14 15.95 -8.02
C ARG A 223 -37.21 16.02 -6.49
N THR A 224 -37.02 14.88 -5.84
CA THR A 224 -36.97 14.73 -4.38
C THR A 224 -35.54 14.59 -3.86
N ALA A 225 -34.54 14.90 -4.69
CA ALA A 225 -33.14 14.86 -4.27
C ALA A 225 -32.95 15.80 -3.07
N ASN A 226 -32.16 15.35 -2.09
CA ASN A 226 -31.83 16.13 -0.92
C ASN A 226 -30.39 15.84 -0.50
N ARG A 227 -29.88 16.62 0.46
CA ARG A 227 -28.51 16.53 0.96
C ARG A 227 -28.16 15.14 1.49
N LEU A 228 -29.08 14.47 2.18
CA LEU A 228 -28.85 13.13 2.71
C LEU A 228 -28.63 12.13 1.58
N TYR A 229 -29.50 12.12 0.57
CA TYR A 229 -29.36 11.23 -0.58
C TYR A 229 -28.08 11.52 -1.37
N SER A 230 -27.78 12.78 -1.64
CA SER A 230 -26.54 13.16 -2.31
C SER A 230 -25.31 12.63 -1.56
N ARG A 231 -25.25 12.81 -0.23
CA ARG A 231 -24.13 12.35 0.59
C ARG A 231 -23.97 10.83 0.58
N ILE A 232 -25.06 10.08 0.74
CA ILE A 232 -25.04 8.62 0.70
C ILE A 232 -24.52 8.13 -0.66
N ILE A 233 -24.96 8.76 -1.74
CA ILE A 233 -24.58 8.36 -3.11
C ILE A 233 -23.12 8.72 -3.39
N THR A 234 -22.65 9.89 -2.94
CA THR A 234 -21.22 10.26 -3.00
C THR A 234 -20.35 9.23 -2.27
N GLN A 235 -20.75 8.82 -1.06
CA GLN A 235 -20.02 7.79 -0.30
C GLN A 235 -20.06 6.40 -0.96
N ALA A 236 -21.17 6.05 -1.63
CA ALA A 236 -21.27 4.80 -2.38
C ALA A 236 -20.32 4.79 -3.60
N VAL A 237 -20.11 5.94 -4.24
CA VAL A 237 -19.10 6.09 -5.31
C VAL A 237 -17.70 6.00 -4.73
N ASP A 238 -17.41 6.74 -3.65
CA ASP A 238 -16.12 6.71 -2.96
C ASP A 238 -15.70 5.28 -2.55
N THR A 239 -16.62 4.53 -1.94
CA THR A 239 -16.42 3.13 -1.56
C THR A 239 -16.08 2.26 -2.79
N LEU A 240 -16.81 2.45 -3.90
CA LEU A 240 -16.58 1.70 -5.13
C LEU A 240 -15.23 2.03 -5.76
N LEU A 241 -14.84 3.30 -5.78
CA LEU A 241 -13.51 3.74 -6.24
C LEU A 241 -12.41 3.08 -5.40
N GLY A 242 -12.53 3.13 -4.07
CA GLY A 242 -11.58 2.51 -3.15
C GLY A 242 -11.41 1.01 -3.39
N HIS A 243 -12.52 0.27 -3.57
CA HIS A 243 -12.45 -1.16 -3.88
C HIS A 243 -11.73 -1.45 -5.20
N ILE A 244 -12.06 -0.70 -6.26
CA ILE A 244 -11.45 -0.90 -7.58
C ILE A 244 -9.95 -0.57 -7.54
N MET A 245 -9.59 0.54 -6.90
CA MET A 245 -8.17 0.92 -6.74
C MET A 245 -7.40 -0.18 -6.02
N GLN A 246 -7.91 -0.71 -4.90
CA GLN A 246 -7.27 -1.81 -4.17
C GLN A 246 -7.07 -3.06 -5.04
N LEU A 247 -8.05 -3.45 -5.85
CA LEU A 247 -7.94 -4.60 -6.76
C LEU A 247 -6.92 -4.38 -7.87
N VAL A 248 -6.84 -3.17 -8.40
CA VAL A 248 -5.87 -2.82 -9.43
C VAL A 248 -4.46 -2.76 -8.87
N TYR A 249 -4.28 -2.22 -7.66
CA TYR A 249 -3.01 -2.27 -6.95
C TYR A 249 -2.58 -3.71 -6.65
N ARG A 250 -3.53 -4.59 -6.31
CA ARG A 250 -3.31 -6.03 -6.12
C ARG A 250 -2.84 -6.72 -7.41
N GLU A 251 -3.46 -6.45 -8.57
CA GLU A 251 -3.02 -7.02 -9.86
C GLU A 251 -1.62 -6.55 -10.27
N LYS A 252 -1.24 -5.32 -9.90
CA LYS A 252 0.11 -4.77 -10.14
C LYS A 252 1.16 -5.28 -9.15
N SER A 253 0.75 -5.61 -7.93
CA SER A 253 1.62 -6.19 -6.91
C SER A 253 1.88 -7.67 -7.22
N SER A 254 3.03 -8.22 -6.84
CA SER A 254 3.40 -9.60 -7.15
C SER A 254 2.31 -10.59 -6.68
N LYS A 255 2.04 -11.61 -7.50
CA LYS A 255 0.87 -12.50 -7.41
C LYS A 255 0.87 -13.49 -6.22
N ILE A 256 1.85 -13.40 -5.33
CA ILE A 256 2.01 -14.34 -4.22
C ILE A 256 1.44 -13.71 -2.95
N GLU A 257 0.17 -14.01 -2.68
CA GLU A 257 -0.52 -13.54 -1.46
C GLU A 257 -0.41 -14.54 -0.30
N VAL A 258 -0.10 -15.80 -0.62
CA VAL A 258 -0.04 -16.90 0.34
C VAL A 258 1.23 -17.70 0.11
N CYS A 259 1.98 -17.92 1.17
CA CYS A 259 3.20 -18.71 1.12
C CYS A 259 2.88 -20.15 0.67
N PRO A 260 3.48 -20.65 -0.41
CA PRO A 260 3.23 -22.00 -0.89
C PRO A 260 3.77 -23.08 0.08
N ASN A 261 4.64 -22.71 1.02
CA ASN A 261 5.24 -23.64 1.97
C ASN A 261 4.47 -23.74 3.31
N CYS A 262 4.05 -22.61 3.89
CA CYS A 262 3.41 -22.60 5.23
C CYS A 262 2.00 -21.99 5.26
N SER A 263 1.47 -21.55 4.12
CA SER A 263 0.16 -20.88 4.01
C SER A 263 0.02 -19.57 4.80
N SER A 264 1.12 -18.98 5.27
CA SER A 264 1.12 -17.64 5.85
C SER A 264 0.87 -16.58 4.79
N HIS A 265 0.20 -15.49 5.20
CA HIS A 265 -0.04 -14.31 4.39
C HIS A 265 1.01 -13.21 4.61
N ASP A 266 2.00 -13.45 5.48
CA ASP A 266 3.17 -12.58 5.67
C ASP A 266 4.14 -12.76 4.50
N ILE A 267 3.73 -12.28 3.32
CA ILE A 267 4.55 -12.22 2.11
C ILE A 267 5.13 -10.82 1.97
N ARG A 268 6.45 -10.76 1.81
CA ARG A 268 7.23 -9.55 1.61
C ARG A 268 7.77 -9.54 0.20
N ASN A 269 7.80 -8.36 -0.41
CA ASN A 269 8.28 -8.17 -1.77
C ASN A 269 9.57 -7.38 -1.75
N HIS A 270 10.53 -7.85 -2.53
CA HIS A 270 11.90 -7.38 -2.57
C HIS A 270 12.31 -7.17 -4.03
N TYR A 271 13.39 -6.41 -4.25
CA TYR A 271 13.96 -6.23 -5.58
C TYR A 271 15.46 -6.46 -5.55
N ASP A 272 15.96 -7.40 -6.35
CA ASP A 272 17.39 -7.63 -6.50
C ASP A 272 17.89 -7.11 -7.85
N MET A 273 18.60 -5.98 -7.83
CA MET A 273 19.20 -5.36 -9.01
C MET A 273 20.38 -6.16 -9.57
N SER A 274 20.92 -7.12 -8.81
CA SER A 274 22.00 -7.99 -9.28
C SER A 274 21.52 -9.10 -10.22
N VAL A 275 20.21 -9.37 -10.27
CA VAL A 275 19.62 -10.37 -11.18
C VAL A 275 19.57 -9.80 -12.60
N PRO A 276 20.29 -10.37 -13.58
CA PRO A 276 20.27 -9.86 -14.95
C PRO A 276 18.92 -10.06 -15.65
N PRO A 277 18.51 -9.21 -16.60
CA PRO A 277 19.27 -8.10 -17.19
C PRO A 277 19.17 -6.76 -16.42
N ASP A 278 18.04 -6.45 -15.77
CA ASP A 278 17.76 -5.13 -15.17
C ASP A 278 17.35 -5.21 -13.68
N GLY A 279 17.60 -6.34 -13.04
CA GLY A 279 17.06 -6.68 -11.73
C GLY A 279 15.76 -7.49 -11.82
N ALA A 280 15.42 -8.15 -10.71
CA ALA A 280 14.16 -8.89 -10.60
C ALA A 280 13.50 -8.66 -9.24
N GLY A 281 12.18 -8.45 -9.28
CA GLY A 281 11.35 -8.55 -8.09
C GLY A 281 11.22 -10.01 -7.63
N TYR A 282 11.22 -10.24 -6.33
CA TYR A 282 11.01 -11.55 -5.71
C TYR A 282 10.25 -11.40 -4.40
N SER A 283 9.69 -12.50 -3.91
CA SER A 283 8.91 -12.56 -2.68
C SER A 283 9.55 -13.48 -1.64
N THR A 284 9.42 -13.13 -0.37
CA THR A 284 9.76 -13.99 0.76
C THR A 284 8.59 -14.15 1.73
N CYS A 285 8.58 -15.25 2.49
CA CYS A 285 7.61 -15.44 3.57
C CYS A 285 8.24 -15.12 4.92
N GLY A 286 7.71 -14.13 5.62
CA GLY A 286 8.20 -13.74 6.94
C GLY A 286 7.95 -14.76 8.06
N SER A 287 7.09 -15.76 7.83
CA SER A 287 6.80 -16.81 8.82
C SER A 287 7.63 -18.08 8.66
N CYS A 288 8.06 -18.44 7.45
CA CYS A 288 8.83 -19.67 7.20
C CYS A 288 10.10 -19.47 6.36
N ASN A 289 10.42 -18.22 6.03
CA ASN A 289 11.57 -17.83 5.20
C ASN A 289 11.62 -18.48 3.81
N TRP A 290 10.47 -18.91 3.29
CA TRP A 290 10.34 -19.29 1.89
C TRP A 290 10.73 -18.11 0.99
N SER A 291 11.32 -18.37 -0.17
CA SER A 291 11.71 -17.37 -1.16
C SER A 291 11.56 -17.95 -2.57
N ASP A 292 11.08 -17.15 -3.52
CA ASP A 292 11.10 -17.47 -4.96
C ASP A 292 12.25 -16.78 -5.71
N HIS A 293 13.23 -16.22 -4.98
CA HIS A 293 14.42 -15.61 -5.58
C HIS A 293 15.12 -16.62 -6.51
N PRO A 294 15.61 -16.22 -7.70
CA PRO A 294 16.28 -17.13 -8.64
C PRO A 294 17.45 -17.93 -8.02
N ASP A 295 18.19 -17.30 -7.09
CA ASP A 295 19.27 -17.92 -6.30
C ASP A 295 18.84 -18.46 -4.91
N ALA A 296 17.55 -18.76 -4.70
CA ALA A 296 17.03 -19.14 -3.37
C ALA A 296 17.76 -20.35 -2.74
N GLU A 297 18.19 -21.35 -3.54
CA GLU A 297 18.93 -22.51 -3.03
C GLU A 297 20.30 -22.14 -2.45
N ASN A 298 21.01 -21.21 -3.08
CA ASN A 298 22.31 -20.71 -2.61
C ASN A 298 22.15 -19.80 -1.39
N ARG A 299 21.11 -18.94 -1.38
CA ARG A 299 20.78 -18.08 -0.22
C ARG A 299 20.35 -18.92 1.00
N ALA A 300 19.61 -20.01 0.81
CA ALA A 300 19.24 -20.93 1.89
C ALA A 300 20.43 -21.68 2.47
N ALA A 301 21.46 -21.98 1.66
CA ALA A 301 22.70 -22.61 2.12
C ALA A 301 23.56 -21.64 2.97
N LEU A 302 23.62 -20.36 2.59
CA LEU A 302 24.29 -19.31 3.39
C LEU A 302 23.60 -19.10 4.75
N LYS A 303 22.27 -19.14 4.80
CA LYS A 303 21.46 -19.05 6.04
C LYS A 303 21.70 -20.21 7.03
N ARG A 304 22.32 -21.33 6.62
CA ARG A 304 22.65 -22.47 7.50
C ARG A 304 24.08 -22.41 8.07
N LEU A 305 24.90 -21.48 7.58
CA LEU A 305 26.33 -21.38 7.91
C LEU A 305 26.67 -20.17 8.82
N GLY A 306 25.69 -19.30 9.09
CA GLY A 306 25.76 -18.23 10.09
C GLY A 306 24.80 -18.49 11.24
#